data_AF-A0A5C8L704-F1
#
_entry.id   AF-A0A5C8L704-F1
#
_cell.length_a   1.000
_cell.length_b   1.000
_cell.length_c   1.000
_cell.angle_alpha   90.00
_cell.angle_beta   90.00
_cell.angle_gamma   90.00
#
_symmetry.space_group_name_H-M   'P 1'
#
loop_
_entity.id
_entity.type
_entity.pdbx_description
1 polymer ?
#
loop_
_entity_poly.entity_id
_entity_poly.type
_entity_poly.pdbx_seq_one_letter_code
_entity_poly.pdbx_strand_id
1 'polypeptide(L)'
;MRTEIDILENEILEKYPEVLDILLRDQTTQKNIIWATNNYEYFGESYLESKQIKSELITGVNGDVIMPRVQKDQILQQSRIKNMAEVFTPSWICNAQNNLIDTAWFERKNVFNKEIPNQKKWKTNQERVEFPKNKSWQDYVNDKRLEISCGEAPYITSRYDTTTGKFIEIKNRIGLLDRKLRIINENVNDLNKWNEATQSAYKNIYAYEWQGDSLLLARESMLFTYIENYQYKFEKEPLIKSIQDIAEIISWNVWQMDGLKGVIPFSCGEIKTKTVNLFGEEETDNSFCKGCLNDNIFEHNGIYCLIMDWSSTGLKGKKIKFIDLLQNKHQSINGK
;
A
#
# COMPACT_ATOMS: atom_id res chain seq x y z
N MET A 1 22.98 1.76 -13.90
CA MET A 1 22.91 1.84 -12.43
C MET A 1 21.99 3.01 -12.10
N ARG A 2 20.77 2.75 -11.59
CA ARG A 2 19.94 3.80 -10.97
C ARG A 2 20.49 4.02 -9.57
N THR A 3 21.29 5.07 -9.40
CA THR A 3 21.89 5.46 -8.12
C THR A 3 21.25 6.70 -7.53
N GLU A 4 20.28 7.31 -8.19
CA GLU A 4 19.69 8.57 -7.78
C GLU A 4 18.17 8.42 -7.74
N ILE A 5 17.63 8.72 -6.56
CA ILE A 5 16.33 9.33 -6.30
C ILE A 5 15.13 8.54 -6.86
N ASP A 6 14.36 7.93 -5.95
CA ASP A 6 13.11 7.25 -6.32
C ASP A 6 11.94 8.24 -6.39
N ILE A 7 12.08 9.25 -7.25
CA ILE A 7 11.01 10.16 -7.67
C ILE A 7 10.60 9.71 -9.06
N LEU A 8 9.35 9.27 -9.19
CA LEU A 8 8.91 8.43 -10.30
C LEU A 8 7.74 9.06 -11.06
N GLU A 9 7.13 10.11 -10.54
CA GLU A 9 5.91 10.74 -11.04
C GLU A 9 6.08 11.20 -12.50
N ASN A 10 7.18 11.91 -12.78
CA ASN A 10 7.52 12.35 -14.14
C ASN A 10 7.83 11.16 -15.05
N GLU A 11 8.56 10.15 -14.56
CA GLU A 11 8.85 8.95 -15.35
C GLU A 11 7.56 8.20 -15.71
N ILE A 12 6.64 8.05 -14.76
CA ILE A 12 5.35 7.39 -14.98
C ILE A 12 4.54 8.17 -16.01
N LEU A 13 4.43 9.49 -15.85
CA LEU A 13 3.66 10.35 -16.77
C LEU A 13 4.21 10.28 -18.20
N GLU A 14 5.54 10.31 -18.36
CA GLU A 14 6.19 10.30 -19.67
C GLU A 14 6.15 8.92 -20.35
N LYS A 15 6.37 7.84 -19.59
CA LYS A 15 6.53 6.49 -20.17
C LYS A 15 5.26 5.67 -20.19
N TYR A 16 4.36 5.89 -19.24
CA TYR A 16 3.23 5.00 -18.98
C TYR A 16 1.91 5.81 -18.91
N PRO A 17 1.31 6.14 -20.09
CA PRO A 17 0.07 6.90 -20.15
C PRO A 17 -1.03 6.32 -19.25
N GLU A 18 -1.78 7.20 -18.59
CA GLU A 18 -2.91 6.90 -17.68
C GLU A 18 -2.51 6.20 -16.37
N VAL A 19 -1.28 5.70 -16.22
CA VAL A 19 -0.88 4.93 -15.04
C VAL A 19 -0.86 5.78 -13.78
N LEU A 20 -0.37 7.02 -13.84
CA LEU A 20 -0.38 7.92 -12.68
C LEU A 20 -1.81 8.22 -12.21
N ASP A 21 -2.75 8.42 -13.13
CA ASP A 21 -4.16 8.64 -12.79
C ASP A 21 -4.80 7.41 -12.12
N ILE A 22 -4.43 6.21 -12.58
CA ILE A 22 -4.84 4.94 -11.93
C ILE A 22 -4.25 4.86 -10.52
N LEU A 23 -2.96 5.18 -10.34
CA LEU A 23 -2.31 5.15 -9.03
C LEU A 23 -2.80 6.23 -8.08
N LEU A 24 -3.33 7.36 -8.58
CA LEU A 24 -3.96 8.39 -7.74
C LEU A 24 -5.40 8.04 -7.38
N ARG A 25 -6.02 7.07 -8.06
CA ARG A 25 -7.43 6.73 -7.88
C ARG A 25 -7.71 6.20 -6.47
N ASP A 26 -8.71 6.78 -5.81
CA ASP A 26 -9.39 6.19 -4.67
C ASP A 26 -10.61 5.40 -5.17
N GLN A 27 -10.58 4.08 -4.95
CA GLN A 27 -11.61 3.19 -5.47
C GLN A 27 -12.94 3.25 -4.68
N THR A 28 -12.93 3.85 -3.48
CA THR A 28 -14.14 4.06 -2.68
C THR A 28 -14.96 5.23 -3.23
N THR A 29 -14.33 6.39 -3.37
CA THR A 29 -14.95 7.65 -3.76
C THR A 29 -15.00 7.87 -5.26
N GLN A 30 -14.22 7.09 -6.03
CA GLN A 30 -14.11 7.27 -7.48
C GLN A 30 -13.62 8.69 -7.82
N LYS A 31 -12.70 9.21 -7.01
CA LYS A 31 -11.95 10.46 -7.15
C LYS A 31 -10.47 10.16 -6.88
N ASN A 32 -9.59 11.16 -6.88
CA ASN A 32 -8.20 10.91 -6.43
C ASN A 32 -8.13 10.82 -4.91
N ILE A 33 -7.10 10.15 -4.40
CA ILE A 33 -6.69 10.22 -3.00
C ILE A 33 -6.43 11.69 -2.61
N ILE A 34 -6.63 12.01 -1.33
CA ILE A 34 -6.41 13.36 -0.81
C ILE A 34 -5.07 13.47 -0.11
N TRP A 35 -4.55 14.68 0.06
CA TRP A 35 -3.28 14.91 0.76
C TRP A 35 -3.29 14.29 2.17
N ALA A 36 -4.35 14.54 2.94
CA ALA A 36 -4.50 14.10 4.34
C ALA A 36 -3.33 14.51 5.26
N THR A 37 -2.69 15.61 4.90
CA THR A 37 -1.55 16.20 5.59
C THR A 37 -1.48 17.70 5.28
N ASN A 38 -1.08 18.51 6.25
CA ASN A 38 -0.87 19.95 6.08
C ASN A 38 0.56 20.31 5.62
N ASN A 39 1.39 19.30 5.37
CA ASN A 39 2.80 19.50 5.01
C ASN A 39 3.02 20.23 3.69
N TYR A 40 1.99 20.43 2.88
CA TYR A 40 2.07 21.05 1.56
C TYR A 40 1.29 22.37 1.47
N GLU A 41 0.65 22.83 2.55
CA GLU A 41 -0.22 24.01 2.54
C GLU A 41 0.47 25.28 2.04
N TYR A 42 1.78 25.39 2.24
CA TYR A 42 2.59 26.53 1.77
C TYR A 42 2.64 26.66 0.24
N PHE A 43 2.30 25.61 -0.51
CA PHE A 43 2.15 25.66 -1.97
C PHE A 43 0.78 26.20 -2.42
N GLY A 44 -0.16 26.44 -1.49
CA GLY A 44 -1.44 27.11 -1.75
C GLY A 44 -2.68 26.21 -1.57
N GLU A 45 -3.85 26.75 -1.90
CA GLU A 45 -5.16 26.15 -1.57
C GLU A 45 -5.36 24.74 -2.14
N SER A 46 -4.74 24.42 -3.29
CA SER A 46 -4.81 23.10 -3.92
C SER A 46 -4.08 21.99 -3.13
N TYR A 47 -3.25 22.37 -2.16
CA TYR A 47 -2.42 21.48 -1.34
C TYR A 47 -2.92 21.32 0.10
N LEU A 48 -4.11 21.86 0.42
CA LEU A 48 -4.75 21.64 1.72
C LEU A 48 -5.06 20.15 1.93
N GLU A 49 -5.06 19.71 3.18
CA GLU A 49 -5.20 18.30 3.58
C GLU A 49 -6.46 17.59 3.03
N SER A 50 -7.56 18.33 2.84
CA SER A 50 -8.83 17.81 2.34
C SER A 50 -8.93 17.80 0.80
N LYS A 51 -7.93 18.31 0.09
CA LYS A 51 -7.92 18.41 -1.37
C LYS A 51 -7.31 17.16 -1.99
N GLN A 52 -7.77 16.85 -3.19
CA GLN A 52 -7.27 15.76 -4.01
C GLN A 52 -5.86 16.03 -4.50
N ILE A 53 -5.01 15.00 -4.50
CA ILE A 53 -3.73 15.03 -5.19
C ILE A 53 -4.01 14.89 -6.68
N LYS A 54 -3.77 15.95 -7.46
CA LYS A 54 -3.92 15.92 -8.91
C LYS A 54 -2.56 15.76 -9.57
N SER A 55 -2.52 15.11 -10.74
CA SER A 55 -1.26 14.83 -11.44
C SER A 55 -0.48 16.11 -11.75
N GLU A 56 -1.14 17.22 -12.11
CA GLU A 56 -0.46 18.50 -12.37
C GLU A 56 0.21 19.13 -11.13
N LEU A 57 -0.19 18.72 -9.92
CA LEU A 57 0.38 19.23 -8.66
C LEU A 57 1.68 18.52 -8.25
N ILE A 58 2.01 17.41 -8.92
CA ILE A 58 3.12 16.51 -8.56
C ILE A 58 3.96 16.07 -9.78
N THR A 59 3.80 16.75 -10.92
CA THR A 59 4.54 16.44 -12.16
C THR A 59 5.07 17.73 -12.82
N GLY A 60 5.90 17.57 -13.84
CA GLY A 60 6.61 18.66 -14.51
C GLY A 60 7.54 19.38 -13.52
N VAL A 61 7.36 20.69 -13.40
CA VAL A 61 8.11 21.53 -12.44
C VAL A 61 7.81 21.18 -10.97
N ASN A 62 6.71 20.48 -10.71
CA ASN A 62 6.31 20.02 -9.38
C ASN A 62 6.70 18.56 -9.13
N GLY A 63 7.53 17.96 -9.99
CA GLY A 63 7.90 16.54 -9.90
C GLY A 63 8.54 16.14 -8.57
N ASP A 64 9.20 17.07 -7.87
CA ASP A 64 9.88 16.80 -6.61
C ASP A 64 9.02 17.14 -5.36
N VAL A 65 7.73 17.43 -5.54
CA VAL A 65 6.83 17.78 -4.41
C VAL A 65 6.62 16.57 -3.50
N ILE A 66 6.28 15.42 -4.07
CA ILE A 66 6.24 14.17 -3.34
C ILE A 66 7.60 13.51 -3.53
N MET A 67 8.22 13.13 -2.42
CA MET A 67 9.52 12.48 -2.43
C MET A 67 9.64 11.55 -1.24
N PRO A 68 10.43 10.46 -1.38
CA PRO A 68 10.77 9.57 -0.29
C PRO A 68 11.20 10.34 0.96
N ARG A 69 10.69 9.93 2.11
CA ARG A 69 10.88 10.66 3.37
C ARG A 69 12.34 10.88 3.74
N VAL A 70 13.23 9.93 3.41
CA VAL A 70 14.68 10.05 3.64
C VAL A 70 15.32 11.26 2.93
N GLN A 71 14.65 11.80 1.91
CA GLN A 71 15.11 12.94 1.13
C GLN A 71 14.49 14.28 1.57
N LYS A 72 13.44 14.25 2.39
CA LYS A 72 12.84 15.46 2.97
C LYS A 72 13.80 16.10 3.98
N ASP A 73 13.78 17.43 4.08
CA ASP A 73 14.62 18.20 5.01
C ASP A 73 14.52 17.63 6.45
N GLN A 74 15.65 17.56 7.15
CA GLN A 74 15.75 17.02 8.52
C GLN A 74 14.78 17.70 9.50
N ILE A 75 14.50 18.99 9.30
CA ILE A 75 13.54 19.75 10.12
C ILE A 75 12.10 19.25 9.89
N LEU A 76 11.76 18.95 8.63
CA LEU A 76 10.44 18.42 8.25
C LEU A 76 10.26 16.96 8.71
N GLN A 77 11.33 16.17 8.70
CA GLN A 77 11.33 14.81 9.25
C GLN A 77 11.04 14.80 10.76
N GLN A 78 11.68 15.71 11.53
CA GLN A 78 11.50 15.79 12.98
C GLN A 78 10.08 16.24 13.40
N SER A 79 9.48 17.19 12.67
CA SER A 79 8.13 17.67 12.97
C SER A 79 7.08 16.56 12.75
N ARG A 80 7.23 15.75 11.69
CA ARG A 80 6.34 14.64 11.36
C ARG A 80 6.40 13.49 12.35
N ILE A 81 7.58 13.09 12.82
CA ILE A 81 7.71 12.06 13.87
C ILE A 81 6.90 12.46 15.12
N LYS A 82 6.98 13.73 15.51
CA LYS A 82 6.35 14.24 16.72
C LYS A 82 4.84 14.45 16.57
N ASN A 83 4.41 15.02 15.44
CA ASN A 83 3.03 15.48 15.25
C ASN A 83 2.13 14.45 14.56
N MET A 84 2.71 13.55 13.76
CA MET A 84 1.97 12.58 12.94
C MET A 84 2.27 11.12 13.31
N ALA A 85 3.06 10.90 14.37
CA ALA A 85 3.51 9.57 14.81
C ALA A 85 4.13 8.73 13.68
N GLU A 86 4.74 9.39 12.68
CA GLU A 86 5.41 8.72 11.57
C GLU A 86 6.67 8.00 12.09
N VAL A 87 6.76 6.69 11.88
CA VAL A 87 7.89 5.85 12.32
C VAL A 87 8.67 5.32 11.12
N PHE A 88 9.97 5.58 11.12
CA PHE A 88 10.90 5.03 10.13
C PHE A 88 11.26 3.60 10.52
N THR A 89 10.92 2.63 9.67
CA THR A 89 11.32 1.24 9.87
C THR A 89 12.46 0.86 8.92
N PRO A 90 13.72 0.78 9.40
CA PRO A 90 14.85 0.33 8.59
C PRO A 90 14.61 -1.04 7.96
N SER A 91 15.18 -1.29 6.78
CA SER A 91 14.94 -2.55 6.06
C SER A 91 15.38 -3.79 6.84
N TRP A 92 16.37 -3.68 7.73
CA TRP A 92 16.79 -4.81 8.57
C TRP A 92 15.73 -5.20 9.61
N ILE A 93 14.93 -4.24 10.11
CA ILE A 93 13.80 -4.52 11.01
C ILE A 93 12.67 -5.17 10.21
N CYS A 94 12.31 -4.58 9.06
CA CYS A 94 11.31 -5.17 8.15
C CYS A 94 11.68 -6.60 7.78
N ASN A 95 12.96 -6.84 7.47
CA ASN A 95 13.46 -8.16 7.16
C ASN A 95 13.28 -9.15 8.32
N ALA A 96 13.65 -8.77 9.55
CA ALA A 96 13.53 -9.61 10.72
C ALA A 96 12.06 -9.99 10.99
N GLN A 97 11.13 -9.05 10.88
CA GLN A 97 9.71 -9.32 11.07
C GLN A 97 9.12 -10.18 9.94
N ASN A 98 9.45 -9.90 8.67
CA ASN A 98 9.04 -10.73 7.54
C ASN A 98 9.58 -12.17 7.68
N ASN A 99 10.79 -12.35 8.25
CA ASN A 99 11.35 -13.67 8.55
C ASN A 99 10.53 -14.44 9.60
N LEU A 100 9.87 -13.77 10.55
CA LEU A 100 8.99 -14.44 11.52
C LEU A 100 7.76 -15.03 10.82
N ILE A 101 7.14 -14.25 9.93
CA ILE A 101 5.98 -14.69 9.12
C ILE A 101 6.37 -15.90 8.27
N ASP A 102 7.51 -15.81 7.58
CA ASP A 102 7.95 -16.89 6.70
C ASP A 102 8.43 -18.11 7.49
N THR A 103 9.01 -17.93 8.68
CA THR A 103 9.35 -19.07 9.55
C THR A 103 8.09 -19.84 9.95
N ALA A 104 7.00 -19.14 10.28
CA ALA A 104 5.72 -19.77 10.59
C ALA A 104 5.14 -20.49 9.36
N TRP A 105 5.25 -19.88 8.17
CA TRP A 105 4.70 -20.48 6.94
C TRP A 105 5.52 -21.68 6.43
N PHE A 106 6.85 -21.58 6.40
CA PHE A 106 7.75 -22.62 5.89
C PHE A 106 8.18 -23.65 6.93
N GLU A 107 7.82 -23.45 8.20
CA GLU A 107 8.19 -24.33 9.33
C GLU A 107 9.72 -24.46 9.51
N ARG A 108 10.48 -23.48 9.02
CA ARG A 108 11.94 -23.39 9.14
C ARG A 108 12.43 -21.95 9.04
N LYS A 109 13.56 -21.66 9.69
CA LYS A 109 14.21 -20.34 9.64
C LYS A 109 15.04 -20.17 8.37
N ASN A 110 15.42 -18.92 8.09
CA ASN A 110 16.39 -18.51 7.06
C ASN A 110 16.00 -18.94 5.63
N VAL A 111 14.72 -18.84 5.28
CA VAL A 111 14.21 -19.24 3.95
C VAL A 111 14.82 -18.36 2.87
N PHE A 112 14.59 -17.04 2.96
CA PHE A 112 15.00 -16.08 1.95
C PHE A 112 16.38 -15.47 2.23
N ASN A 113 16.71 -15.27 3.49
CA ASN A 113 17.97 -14.71 3.93
C ASN A 113 18.25 -15.10 5.39
N LYS A 114 19.47 -14.85 5.84
CA LYS A 114 19.89 -14.98 7.24
C LYS A 114 20.29 -13.61 7.78
N GLU A 115 19.70 -13.19 8.88
CA GLU A 115 20.12 -11.99 9.62
C GLU A 115 21.55 -12.16 10.13
N ILE A 116 22.35 -11.09 10.02
CA ILE A 116 23.72 -11.05 10.54
C ILE A 116 23.66 -10.39 11.92
N PRO A 117 23.89 -11.14 13.02
CA PRO A 117 23.78 -10.62 14.36
C PRO A 117 24.63 -9.37 14.56
N ASN A 118 24.07 -8.36 15.24
CA ASN A 118 24.72 -7.09 15.59
C ASN A 118 25.20 -6.23 14.41
N GLN A 119 24.86 -6.56 13.16
CA GLN A 119 25.31 -5.80 11.99
C GLN A 119 24.20 -5.04 11.26
N LYS A 120 22.95 -5.13 11.71
CA LYS A 120 21.77 -4.52 11.04
C LYS A 120 21.73 -4.83 9.54
N LYS A 121 22.11 -6.07 9.18
CA LYS A 121 22.28 -6.55 7.80
C LYS A 121 21.78 -7.99 7.69
N TRP A 122 21.57 -8.45 6.47
CA TRP A 122 21.23 -9.84 6.16
C TRP A 122 22.10 -10.36 5.02
N LYS A 123 22.22 -11.69 4.95
CA LYS A 123 22.82 -12.41 3.83
C LYS A 123 21.72 -13.16 3.09
N THR A 124 21.45 -12.78 1.85
CA THR A 124 20.49 -13.42 0.96
C THR A 124 20.86 -14.88 0.69
N ASN A 125 19.87 -15.78 0.77
CA ASN A 125 20.01 -17.16 0.32
C ASN A 125 19.79 -17.21 -1.20
N GLN A 126 20.81 -17.65 -1.95
CA GLN A 126 20.76 -17.76 -3.41
C GLN A 126 20.18 -19.08 -3.90
N GLU A 127 20.10 -20.09 -3.02
CA GLU A 127 19.54 -21.38 -3.36
C GLU A 127 18.03 -21.27 -3.58
N ARG A 128 17.51 -22.11 -4.49
CA ARG A 128 16.07 -22.20 -4.77
C ARG A 128 15.30 -22.50 -3.48
N VAL A 129 14.16 -21.84 -3.30
CA VAL A 129 13.33 -22.00 -2.12
C VAL A 129 12.64 -23.36 -2.13
N GLU A 130 12.91 -24.17 -1.11
CA GLU A 130 12.21 -25.43 -0.85
C GLU A 130 10.95 -25.23 0.00
N PHE A 131 9.89 -25.96 -0.34
CA PHE A 131 8.55 -25.88 0.27
C PHE A 131 8.25 -27.10 1.17
N PRO A 132 7.45 -26.94 2.24
CA PRO A 132 6.97 -28.06 3.06
C PRO A 132 6.18 -29.08 2.24
N LYS A 133 6.16 -30.36 2.67
CA LYS A 133 5.56 -31.48 1.91
C LYS A 133 4.10 -31.25 1.47
N ASN A 134 3.33 -30.49 2.25
CA ASN A 134 1.90 -30.25 2.01
C ASN A 134 1.60 -28.84 1.48
N LYS A 135 2.60 -28.07 1.07
CA LYS A 135 2.44 -26.70 0.56
C LYS A 135 3.16 -26.54 -0.77
N SER A 136 2.54 -25.83 -1.69
CA SER A 136 3.09 -25.48 -2.99
C SER A 136 3.59 -24.03 -3.02
N TRP A 137 4.33 -23.68 -4.07
CA TRP A 137 4.74 -22.29 -4.27
C TRP A 137 3.54 -21.37 -4.55
N GLN A 138 2.49 -21.89 -5.19
CA GLN A 138 1.25 -21.17 -5.43
C GLN A 138 0.54 -20.84 -4.12
N ASP A 139 0.57 -21.75 -3.14
CA ASP A 139 -0.01 -21.49 -1.82
C ASP A 139 0.69 -20.30 -1.13
N TYR A 140 2.03 -20.18 -1.27
CA TYR A 140 2.76 -19.03 -0.75
C TYR A 140 2.44 -17.74 -1.50
N VAL A 141 2.36 -17.80 -2.83
CA VAL A 141 2.02 -16.65 -3.67
C VAL A 141 0.61 -16.14 -3.35
N ASN A 142 -0.33 -17.04 -3.08
CA ASN A 142 -1.72 -16.72 -2.78
C ASN A 142 -2.00 -16.46 -1.30
N ASP A 143 -1.01 -16.58 -0.42
CA ASP A 143 -1.13 -16.25 1.00
C ASP A 143 -1.43 -14.75 1.19
N LYS A 144 -2.59 -14.42 1.78
CA LYS A 144 -3.04 -13.03 1.92
C LYS A 144 -2.27 -12.31 3.02
N ARG A 145 -1.70 -11.14 2.71
CA ARG A 145 -0.97 -10.30 3.66
C ARG A 145 -1.49 -8.86 3.62
N LEU A 146 -1.55 -8.22 4.79
CA LEU A 146 -1.99 -6.83 4.95
C LEU A 146 -0.94 -6.07 5.77
N GLU A 147 -0.42 -4.98 5.22
CA GLU A 147 0.38 -3.99 5.96
C GLU A 147 -0.53 -2.84 6.41
N ILE A 148 -0.70 -2.68 7.71
CA ILE A 148 -1.50 -1.59 8.28
C ILE A 148 -0.65 -0.33 8.44
N SER A 149 -1.22 0.86 8.23
CA SER A 149 -0.51 2.15 8.30
C SER A 149 0.85 2.07 7.58
N CYS A 150 0.80 1.71 6.30
CA CYS A 150 1.99 1.21 5.59
C CYS A 150 3.04 2.29 5.29
N GLY A 151 2.71 3.58 5.39
CA GLY A 151 3.60 4.65 4.96
C GLY A 151 4.02 4.44 3.49
N GLU A 152 5.32 4.21 3.26
CA GLU A 152 5.89 3.91 1.92
C GLU A 152 5.91 2.39 1.60
N ALA A 153 5.18 1.58 2.39
CA ALA A 153 5.09 0.13 2.33
C ALA A 153 6.44 -0.64 2.41
N PRO A 154 7.30 -0.35 3.41
CA PRO A 154 8.61 -0.97 3.56
C PRO A 154 8.56 -2.46 3.92
N TYR A 155 7.42 -2.98 4.44
CA TYR A 155 7.27 -4.41 4.65
C TYR A 155 6.84 -5.13 3.36
N ILE A 156 6.07 -4.49 2.48
CA ILE A 156 5.64 -5.08 1.20
C ILE A 156 6.72 -5.02 0.13
N THR A 157 7.37 -3.86 -0.06
CA THR A 157 8.44 -3.66 -1.05
C THR A 157 9.67 -3.04 -0.40
N SER A 158 10.83 -3.37 -0.94
CA SER A 158 12.11 -2.90 -0.40
C SER A 158 13.04 -2.46 -1.52
N ARG A 159 12.58 -1.50 -2.33
CA ARG A 159 13.40 -0.93 -3.42
C ARG A 159 14.61 -0.15 -2.91
N TYR A 160 14.47 0.47 -1.75
CA TYR A 160 15.54 1.15 -1.02
C TYR A 160 15.35 1.00 0.49
N ASP A 161 16.40 1.27 1.26
CA ASP A 161 16.27 1.41 2.71
C ASP A 161 15.67 2.78 3.05
N THR A 162 14.53 2.79 3.75
CA THR A 162 13.77 4.00 4.09
C THR A 162 14.49 4.95 5.05
N THR A 163 15.59 4.52 5.68
CA THR A 163 16.41 5.35 6.56
C THR A 163 17.68 5.87 5.92
N THR A 164 18.22 5.17 4.92
CA THR A 164 19.47 5.59 4.24
C THR A 164 19.28 5.98 2.79
N GLY A 165 18.11 5.75 2.20
CA GLY A 165 17.82 5.94 0.77
C GLY A 165 18.61 5.02 -0.15
N LYS A 166 19.28 4.01 0.40
CA LYS A 166 20.19 3.15 -0.37
C LYS A 166 19.37 2.15 -1.15
N PHE A 167 19.50 2.16 -2.48
CA PHE A 167 18.87 1.18 -3.35
C PHE A 167 19.26 -0.26 -3.00
N ILE A 168 18.30 -1.17 -3.07
CA ILE A 168 18.45 -2.60 -2.81
C ILE A 168 18.16 -3.35 -4.12
N GLU A 169 19.18 -4.06 -4.60
CA GLU A 169 19.08 -4.93 -5.77
C GLU A 169 17.98 -5.99 -5.58
N ILE A 170 17.25 -6.32 -6.65
CA ILE A 170 16.10 -7.24 -6.65
C ILE A 170 16.39 -8.52 -5.87
N LYS A 171 17.55 -9.16 -6.09
CA LYS A 171 17.94 -10.40 -5.41
C LYS A 171 18.01 -10.26 -3.89
N ASN A 172 18.31 -9.07 -3.39
CA ASN A 172 18.53 -8.79 -1.97
C ASN A 172 17.31 -8.18 -1.26
N ARG A 173 16.22 -7.94 -2.00
CA ARG A 173 15.00 -7.37 -1.45
C ARG A 173 14.31 -8.33 -0.48
N ILE A 174 13.67 -7.74 0.52
CA ILE A 174 13.12 -8.40 1.71
C ILE A 174 11.61 -8.26 1.85
N GLY A 175 10.97 -7.46 1.00
CA GLY A 175 9.54 -7.17 1.07
C GLY A 175 8.68 -8.42 0.87
N LEU A 176 7.47 -8.43 1.42
CA LEU A 176 6.53 -9.54 1.28
C LEU A 176 6.20 -9.81 -0.20
N LEU A 177 6.05 -8.75 -1.01
CA LEU A 177 5.85 -8.87 -2.46
C LEU A 177 7.13 -9.30 -3.16
N ASP A 178 8.29 -8.73 -2.78
CA ASP A 178 9.59 -9.13 -3.32
C ASP A 178 9.85 -10.63 -3.15
N ARG A 179 9.49 -11.19 -1.98
CA ARG A 179 9.61 -12.64 -1.69
C ARG A 179 8.67 -13.48 -2.55
N LYS A 180 7.43 -13.03 -2.78
CA LYS A 180 6.49 -13.71 -3.69
C LYS A 180 7.02 -13.68 -5.13
N LEU A 181 7.50 -12.54 -5.60
CA LEU A 181 8.06 -12.40 -6.95
C LEU A 181 9.33 -13.24 -7.13
N ARG A 182 10.19 -13.31 -6.11
CA ARG A 182 11.33 -14.25 -6.11
C ARG A 182 10.87 -15.70 -6.33
N ILE A 183 9.86 -16.14 -5.57
CA ILE A 183 9.31 -17.49 -5.72
C ILE A 183 8.75 -17.71 -7.14
N ILE A 184 8.04 -16.74 -7.70
CA ILE A 184 7.51 -16.82 -9.07
C ILE A 184 8.67 -16.93 -10.07
N ASN A 185 9.70 -16.08 -9.94
CA ASN A 185 10.90 -16.09 -10.78
C ASN A 185 11.64 -17.42 -10.76
N GLU A 186 11.67 -18.12 -9.63
CA GLU A 186 12.32 -19.44 -9.47
C GLU A 186 11.49 -20.59 -10.05
N ASN A 187 10.16 -20.45 -10.16
CA ASN A 187 9.25 -21.55 -10.51
C ASN A 187 8.59 -21.42 -11.89
N VAL A 188 8.58 -20.22 -12.49
CA VAL A 188 7.88 -19.96 -13.75
C VAL A 188 8.80 -19.28 -14.76
N ASN A 189 8.97 -19.92 -15.91
CA ASN A 189 9.76 -19.39 -17.04
C ASN A 189 8.87 -18.93 -18.21
N ASP A 190 7.65 -19.44 -18.31
CA ASP A 190 6.70 -19.01 -19.32
C ASP A 190 6.13 -17.63 -18.97
N LEU A 191 6.13 -16.73 -19.95
CA LEU A 191 5.76 -15.33 -19.74
C LEU A 191 4.29 -15.16 -19.35
N ASN A 192 3.38 -15.93 -19.96
CA ASN A 192 1.95 -15.81 -19.67
C ASN A 192 1.64 -16.31 -18.26
N LYS A 193 2.17 -17.49 -17.90
CA LYS A 193 2.05 -18.03 -16.54
C LYS A 193 2.72 -17.13 -15.50
N TRP A 194 3.83 -16.49 -15.84
CA TRP A 194 4.51 -15.56 -14.94
C TRP A 194 3.65 -14.32 -14.67
N ASN A 195 3.01 -13.78 -15.71
CA ASN A 195 2.07 -12.66 -15.58
C ASN A 195 0.86 -13.03 -14.71
N GLU A 196 0.26 -14.20 -14.93
CA GLU A 196 -0.86 -14.71 -14.13
C GLU A 196 -0.49 -14.88 -12.66
N ALA A 197 0.65 -15.54 -12.38
CA ALA A 197 1.14 -15.75 -11.03
C ALA A 197 1.46 -14.42 -10.33
N THR A 198 2.07 -13.47 -11.07
CA THR A 198 2.38 -12.14 -10.56
C THR A 198 1.12 -11.36 -10.24
N GLN A 199 0.12 -11.32 -11.13
CA GLN A 199 -1.18 -10.71 -10.80
C GLN A 199 -1.79 -11.35 -9.55
N SER A 200 -1.66 -12.67 -9.37
CA SER A 200 -2.12 -13.35 -8.16
C SER A 200 -1.38 -12.89 -6.90
N ALA A 201 -0.06 -12.67 -6.99
CA ALA A 201 0.73 -12.13 -5.87
C ALA A 201 0.25 -10.73 -5.47
N TYR A 202 0.03 -9.84 -6.44
CA TYR A 202 -0.47 -8.49 -6.21
C TYR A 202 -1.89 -8.50 -5.63
N LYS A 203 -2.78 -9.36 -6.14
CA LYS A 203 -4.15 -9.53 -5.62
C LYS A 203 -4.18 -10.01 -4.16
N ASN A 204 -3.14 -10.70 -3.68
CA ASN A 204 -3.06 -11.22 -2.31
C ASN A 204 -2.17 -10.38 -1.37
N ILE A 205 -1.77 -9.18 -1.78
CA ILE A 205 -1.11 -8.21 -0.91
C ILE A 205 -1.96 -6.96 -0.82
N TYR A 206 -2.18 -6.51 0.41
CA TYR A 206 -3.00 -5.37 0.75
C TYR A 206 -2.24 -4.41 1.66
N ALA A 207 -2.59 -3.13 1.61
CA ALA A 207 -2.11 -2.13 2.54
C ALA A 207 -3.10 -0.98 2.70
N TYR A 208 -3.00 -0.23 3.79
CA TYR A 208 -3.67 1.06 3.88
C TYR A 208 -2.82 2.09 4.60
N GLU A 209 -3.06 3.36 4.27
CA GLU A 209 -2.36 4.50 4.86
C GLU A 209 -3.34 5.68 4.99
N TRP A 210 -3.11 6.55 5.98
CA TRP A 210 -3.83 7.81 6.16
C TRP A 210 -3.36 8.86 5.15
N GLN A 211 -2.04 9.08 5.07
CA GLN A 211 -1.45 10.18 4.30
C GLN A 211 -1.36 9.85 2.81
N GLY A 212 -1.90 10.72 1.95
CA GLY A 212 -1.95 10.46 0.51
C GLY A 212 -0.59 10.51 -0.17
N ASP A 213 0.33 11.36 0.30
CA ASP A 213 1.70 11.44 -0.22
C ASP A 213 2.45 10.10 -0.05
N SER A 214 2.34 9.53 1.15
CA SER A 214 2.99 8.28 1.52
C SER A 214 2.35 7.09 0.83
N LEU A 215 1.01 7.07 0.75
CA LEU A 215 0.27 6.06 0.01
C LEU A 215 0.67 6.04 -1.47
N LEU A 216 0.85 7.20 -2.10
CA LEU A 216 1.30 7.27 -3.50
C LEU A 216 2.69 6.64 -3.67
N LEU A 217 3.66 7.00 -2.82
CA LEU A 217 5.00 6.41 -2.83
C LEU A 217 4.97 4.88 -2.67
N ALA A 218 4.10 4.35 -1.78
CA ALA A 218 3.88 2.92 -1.64
C ALA A 218 3.36 2.28 -2.94
N ARG A 219 2.37 2.90 -3.58
CA ARG A 219 1.76 2.43 -4.84
C ARG A 219 2.78 2.42 -5.98
N GLU A 220 3.59 3.48 -6.10
CA GLU A 220 4.66 3.59 -7.10
C GLU A 220 5.77 2.56 -6.86
N SER A 221 6.23 2.39 -5.63
CA SER A 221 7.22 1.38 -5.28
C SER A 221 6.74 -0.04 -5.64
N MET A 222 5.46 -0.34 -5.41
CA MET A 222 4.84 -1.59 -5.85
C MET A 222 4.80 -1.74 -7.37
N LEU A 223 4.49 -0.68 -8.12
CA LEU A 223 4.49 -0.71 -9.58
C LEU A 223 5.90 -0.95 -10.15
N PHE A 224 6.89 -0.18 -9.69
CA PHE A 224 8.26 -0.35 -10.17
C PHE A 224 8.87 -1.68 -9.74
N THR A 225 8.46 -2.23 -8.60
CA THR A 225 8.83 -3.60 -8.21
C THR A 225 8.37 -4.64 -9.24
N TYR A 226 7.20 -4.45 -9.86
CA TYR A 226 6.72 -5.30 -10.97
C TYR A 226 7.59 -5.12 -12.22
N ILE A 227 7.79 -3.87 -12.65
CA ILE A 227 8.54 -3.53 -13.87
C ILE A 227 9.98 -4.05 -13.77
N GLU A 228 10.66 -3.80 -12.65
CA GLU A 228 12.03 -4.23 -12.39
C GLU A 228 12.15 -5.76 -12.36
N ASN A 229 11.20 -6.48 -11.77
CA ASN A 229 11.20 -7.94 -11.78
C ASN A 229 10.94 -8.52 -13.18
N TYR A 230 10.05 -7.90 -13.95
CA TYR A 230 9.76 -8.29 -15.32
C TYR A 230 11.01 -8.12 -16.21
N GLN A 231 11.66 -6.95 -16.13
CA GLN A 231 12.93 -6.68 -16.82
C GLN A 231 14.03 -7.63 -16.37
N TYR A 232 14.16 -7.88 -15.07
CA TYR A 232 15.15 -8.81 -14.53
C TYR A 232 14.96 -10.25 -15.03
N LYS A 233 13.72 -10.70 -15.24
CA LYS A 233 13.42 -12.07 -15.66
C LYS A 233 13.46 -12.25 -17.18
N PHE A 234 13.05 -11.25 -17.96
CA PHE A 234 12.83 -11.36 -19.41
C PHE A 234 13.67 -10.41 -20.26
N GLU A 235 14.51 -9.57 -19.64
CA GLU A 235 15.40 -8.60 -20.30
C GLU A 235 14.68 -7.62 -21.24
N LYS A 236 13.40 -7.36 -20.96
CA LYS A 236 12.55 -6.44 -21.74
C LYS A 236 11.53 -5.75 -20.84
N GLU A 237 10.95 -4.66 -21.34
CA GLU A 237 9.86 -3.95 -20.66
C GLU A 237 8.53 -4.72 -20.77
N PRO A 238 7.65 -4.65 -19.74
CA PRO A 238 6.30 -5.15 -19.85
C PRO A 238 5.46 -4.29 -20.81
N LEU A 239 4.39 -4.88 -21.34
CA LEU A 239 3.44 -4.13 -22.15
C LEU A 239 2.73 -3.10 -21.29
N ILE A 240 2.46 -1.91 -21.84
CA ILE A 240 1.73 -0.83 -21.16
C ILE A 240 0.42 -1.34 -20.57
N LYS A 241 -0.31 -2.19 -21.31
CA LYS A 241 -1.55 -2.78 -20.81
C LYS A 241 -1.34 -3.62 -19.53
N SER A 242 -0.25 -4.38 -19.44
CA SER A 242 0.07 -5.15 -18.24
C SER A 242 0.47 -4.26 -17.06
N ILE A 243 1.14 -3.14 -17.32
CA ILE A 243 1.46 -2.11 -16.31
C ILE A 243 0.17 -1.49 -15.77
N GLN A 244 -0.76 -1.11 -16.66
CA GLN A 244 -2.07 -0.59 -16.29
C GLN A 244 -2.90 -1.60 -15.47
N ASP A 245 -2.88 -2.88 -15.85
CA ASP A 245 -3.60 -3.93 -15.11
C ASP A 245 -3.03 -4.12 -13.69
N ILE A 246 -1.71 -4.04 -13.52
CA ILE A 246 -1.07 -4.07 -12.19
C ILE A 246 -1.38 -2.80 -11.40
N ALA A 247 -1.33 -1.62 -12.02
CA ALA A 247 -1.69 -0.36 -11.38
C ALA A 247 -3.14 -0.37 -10.87
N GLU A 248 -4.08 -0.94 -11.64
CA GLU A 248 -5.48 -1.10 -11.21
C GLU A 248 -5.57 -1.99 -9.97
N ILE A 249 -4.87 -3.15 -9.94
CA ILE A 249 -4.83 -4.02 -8.75
C ILE A 249 -4.26 -3.26 -7.54
N ILE A 250 -3.16 -2.52 -7.72
CA ILE A 250 -2.53 -1.71 -6.68
C ILE A 250 -3.54 -0.68 -6.13
N SER A 251 -4.26 0.04 -7.00
CA SER A 251 -5.23 1.07 -6.57
C SER A 251 -6.38 0.49 -5.74
N TRP A 252 -6.76 -0.76 -5.96
CA TRP A 252 -7.76 -1.49 -5.15
C TRP A 252 -7.20 -2.01 -3.83
N ASN A 253 -5.95 -2.48 -3.83
CA ASN A 253 -5.37 -3.22 -2.72
C ASN A 253 -4.59 -2.35 -1.73
N VAL A 254 -4.16 -1.17 -2.15
CA VAL A 254 -3.41 -0.21 -1.34
C VAL A 254 -4.22 1.07 -1.29
N TRP A 255 -5.04 1.28 -0.24
CA TRP A 255 -6.05 2.35 -0.23
C TRP A 255 -5.87 3.34 0.92
N GLN A 256 -6.49 4.52 0.78
CA GLN A 256 -6.42 5.56 1.79
C GLN A 256 -7.51 5.35 2.85
N MET A 257 -7.16 5.30 4.14
CA MET A 257 -8.13 5.01 5.20
C MET A 257 -7.72 5.54 6.58
N ASP A 258 -8.71 6.01 7.33
CA ASP A 258 -8.64 6.11 8.79
C ASP A 258 -8.65 4.71 9.41
N GLY A 259 -7.48 4.24 9.85
CA GLY A 259 -7.31 2.90 10.41
C GLY A 259 -8.12 2.63 11.68
N LEU A 260 -8.51 3.66 12.44
CA LEU A 260 -9.33 3.52 13.64
C LEU A 260 -10.82 3.45 13.29
N LYS A 261 -11.24 4.16 12.24
CA LYS A 261 -12.66 4.33 11.88
C LYS A 261 -13.12 3.50 10.68
N GLY A 262 -12.19 2.97 9.88
CA GLY A 262 -12.50 2.21 8.66
C GLY A 262 -13.10 3.04 7.52
N VAL A 263 -13.01 4.37 7.58
CA VAL A 263 -13.59 5.32 6.62
C VAL A 263 -12.52 6.13 5.91
N ILE A 264 -12.89 6.80 4.81
CA ILE A 264 -12.02 7.76 4.12
C ILE A 264 -11.63 8.90 5.08
N PRO A 265 -10.37 9.35 5.12
CA PRO A 265 -9.96 10.44 6.00
C PRO A 265 -10.86 11.68 5.82
N PHE A 266 -11.17 12.34 6.94
CA PHE A 266 -12.08 13.49 7.03
C PHE A 266 -13.52 13.28 6.54
N SER A 267 -13.93 12.05 6.20
CA SER A 267 -15.32 11.78 5.81
C SER A 267 -16.28 11.63 6.98
N CYS A 268 -15.76 11.40 8.19
CA CYS A 268 -16.53 11.26 9.42
C CYS A 268 -16.45 12.54 10.26
N GLY A 269 -17.58 13.01 10.78
CA GLY A 269 -17.66 14.27 11.52
C GLY A 269 -19.05 14.56 12.09
N GLU A 270 -19.33 15.84 12.33
CA GLU A 270 -20.64 16.33 12.78
C GLU A 270 -21.71 16.03 11.74
N ILE A 271 -22.83 15.48 12.20
CA ILE A 271 -24.05 15.38 11.39
C ILE A 271 -24.70 16.76 11.45
N LYS A 272 -24.92 17.39 10.29
CA LYS A 272 -25.76 18.59 10.17
C LYS A 272 -27.02 18.19 9.44
N THR A 273 -27.97 17.60 10.16
CA THR A 273 -29.28 17.29 9.57
C THR A 273 -30.17 18.50 9.72
N LYS A 274 -30.55 19.12 8.60
CA LYS A 274 -31.65 20.09 8.57
C LYS A 274 -32.95 19.32 8.42
N THR A 275 -33.68 19.15 9.51
CA THR A 275 -35.05 18.62 9.47
C THR A 275 -36.02 19.78 9.67
N VAL A 276 -37.00 19.90 8.78
CA VAL A 276 -38.11 20.83 8.99
C VAL A 276 -39.14 20.09 9.83
N ASN A 277 -39.41 20.60 11.04
CA ASN A 277 -40.41 19.98 11.91
C ASN A 277 -41.84 20.21 11.37
N LEU A 278 -42.85 19.60 12.02
CA LEU A 278 -44.26 19.69 11.60
C LEU A 278 -44.79 21.14 11.57
N PHE A 279 -44.10 22.08 12.22
CA PHE A 279 -44.45 23.50 12.32
C PHE A 279 -43.65 24.38 11.36
N GLY A 280 -42.81 23.81 10.49
CA GLY A 280 -42.02 24.56 9.51
C GLY A 280 -40.72 25.16 10.07
N GLU A 281 -40.31 24.81 11.29
CA GLU A 281 -39.07 25.30 11.89
C GLU A 281 -37.89 24.43 11.43
N GLU A 282 -36.77 25.07 11.10
CA GLU A 282 -35.53 24.36 10.80
C GLU A 282 -34.87 23.87 12.10
N GLU A 283 -35.03 22.59 12.41
CA GLU A 283 -34.23 21.92 13.44
C GLU A 283 -32.91 21.49 12.81
N THR A 284 -31.81 22.05 13.33
CA THR A 284 -30.47 21.57 13.03
C THR A 284 -30.06 20.61 14.13
N ASP A 285 -30.13 19.30 13.86
CA ASP A 285 -29.49 18.33 14.74
C ASP A 285 -27.98 18.38 14.50
N ASN A 286 -27.24 18.94 15.46
CA ASN A 286 -25.77 18.96 15.50
C ASN A 286 -25.25 17.73 16.27
N SER A 287 -25.72 16.54 15.91
CA SER A 287 -25.29 15.31 16.57
C SER A 287 -23.88 14.92 16.11
N PHE A 288 -23.03 14.57 17.07
CA PHE A 288 -21.70 14.01 16.77
C PHE A 288 -21.81 12.58 16.28
N CYS A 289 -20.81 12.14 15.50
CA CYS A 289 -20.74 10.76 15.05
C CYS A 289 -20.74 9.77 16.24
N LYS A 290 -21.74 8.88 16.29
CA LYS A 290 -21.86 7.84 17.33
C LYS A 290 -20.61 6.97 17.43
N GLY A 291 -20.06 6.52 16.30
CA GLY A 291 -18.81 5.75 16.27
C GLY A 291 -17.62 6.48 16.90
N CYS A 292 -17.51 7.79 16.72
CA CYS A 292 -16.46 8.59 17.38
C CYS A 292 -16.69 8.78 18.89
N LEU A 293 -17.95 8.80 19.34
CA LEU A 293 -18.28 8.94 20.76
C LEU A 293 -18.09 7.62 21.52
N ASN A 294 -18.39 6.50 20.87
CA ASN A 294 -18.44 5.18 21.48
C ASN A 294 -17.20 4.32 21.16
N ASP A 295 -16.22 4.85 20.42
CA ASP A 295 -15.09 4.10 19.85
C ASP A 295 -15.53 2.82 19.13
N ASN A 296 -16.63 2.91 18.35
CA ASN A 296 -17.22 1.80 17.63
C ASN A 296 -17.03 1.95 16.12
N ILE A 297 -16.12 1.15 15.57
CA ILE A 297 -15.76 1.15 14.14
C ILE A 297 -16.95 0.87 13.20
N PHE A 298 -18.05 0.28 13.69
CA PHE A 298 -19.24 -0.01 12.89
C PHE A 298 -20.31 1.10 12.91
N GLU A 299 -20.13 2.12 13.76
CA GLU A 299 -21.10 3.20 13.98
C GLU A 299 -20.61 4.55 13.44
N HIS A 300 -19.53 4.57 12.66
CA HIS A 300 -19.10 5.79 11.97
C HIS A 300 -20.10 6.19 10.88
N ASN A 301 -20.29 7.51 10.75
CA ASN A 301 -21.14 8.14 9.73
C ASN A 301 -20.36 8.54 8.46
N GLY A 302 -19.05 8.29 8.43
CA GLY A 302 -18.20 8.56 7.28
C GLY A 302 -18.36 7.54 6.16
N ILE A 303 -17.61 7.74 5.08
CA ILE A 303 -17.64 6.87 3.91
C ILE A 303 -16.72 5.67 4.19
N TYR A 304 -17.30 4.51 4.49
CA TYR A 304 -16.54 3.28 4.69
C TYR A 304 -15.75 2.88 3.45
N CYS A 305 -14.48 2.51 3.65
CA CYS A 305 -13.58 2.15 2.57
C CYS A 305 -14.00 0.85 1.90
N LEU A 306 -14.01 0.85 0.57
CA LEU A 306 -14.22 -0.33 -0.26
C LEU A 306 -12.88 -0.96 -0.63
N ILE A 307 -12.85 -2.28 -0.62
CA ILE A 307 -11.72 -3.10 -1.08
C ILE A 307 -12.23 -4.16 -2.06
N MET A 308 -11.30 -4.71 -2.84
CA MET A 308 -11.60 -5.82 -3.74
C MET A 308 -11.30 -7.16 -3.07
N ASP A 309 -12.32 -8.01 -2.98
CA ASP A 309 -12.17 -9.42 -2.69
C ASP A 309 -11.97 -10.20 -3.99
N TRP A 310 -10.73 -10.63 -4.22
CA TRP A 310 -10.31 -11.40 -5.39
C TRP A 310 -10.62 -12.90 -5.30
N SER A 311 -11.20 -13.39 -4.19
CA SER A 311 -11.52 -14.82 -4.02
C SER A 311 -12.79 -15.27 -4.76
N SER A 312 -13.64 -14.33 -5.15
CA SER A 312 -14.84 -14.61 -5.94
C SER A 312 -14.44 -15.03 -7.36
N THR A 313 -14.99 -16.14 -7.86
CA THR A 313 -14.58 -16.92 -9.06
C THR A 313 -14.84 -16.25 -10.42
N GLY A 314 -14.45 -14.98 -10.58
CA GLY A 314 -14.42 -14.30 -11.88
C GLY A 314 -13.35 -13.21 -11.93
N LEU A 315 -12.91 -12.87 -13.14
CA LEU A 315 -11.92 -11.81 -13.42
C LEU A 315 -12.22 -10.44 -12.78
N LYS A 316 -13.43 -10.22 -12.26
CA LYS A 316 -13.91 -8.92 -11.78
C LYS A 316 -13.88 -8.71 -10.27
N GLY A 317 -13.52 -9.72 -9.46
CA GLY A 317 -13.54 -9.63 -7.99
C GLY A 317 -14.90 -9.20 -7.43
N LYS A 318 -15.00 -9.02 -6.11
CA LYS A 318 -16.20 -8.48 -5.45
C LYS A 318 -15.82 -7.29 -4.59
N LYS A 319 -16.50 -6.15 -4.80
CA LYS A 319 -16.37 -4.98 -3.94
C LYS A 319 -17.05 -5.24 -2.59
N ILE A 320 -16.32 -5.07 -1.50
CA ILE A 320 -16.82 -5.20 -0.13
C ILE A 320 -16.34 -4.03 0.72
N LYS A 321 -16.99 -3.73 1.84
CA LYS A 321 -16.44 -2.77 2.80
C LYS A 321 -15.36 -3.45 3.63
N PHE A 322 -14.27 -2.75 3.90
CA PHE A 322 -13.19 -3.28 4.76
C PHE A 322 -13.73 -3.71 6.13
N ILE A 323 -14.62 -2.91 6.73
CA ILE A 323 -15.20 -3.20 8.05
C ILE A 323 -15.99 -4.51 8.10
N ASP A 324 -16.58 -4.98 6.99
CA ASP A 324 -17.35 -6.22 6.95
C ASP A 324 -16.44 -7.45 7.22
N LEU A 325 -15.13 -7.33 6.92
CA LEU A 325 -14.14 -8.36 7.24
C LEU A 325 -13.88 -8.51 8.74
N LEU A 326 -14.11 -7.44 9.52
CA LEU A 326 -13.92 -7.45 10.96
C LEU A 326 -15.12 -8.09 11.68
N GLN A 327 -16.34 -7.89 11.17
CA GLN A 327 -17.56 -8.50 11.73
C GLN A 327 -17.55 -10.02 11.67
N ASN A 328 -17.10 -10.59 10.54
CA ASN A 328 -17.04 -12.03 10.33
C ASN A 328 -16.06 -12.73 11.31
N LYS A 329 -15.05 -12.01 11.83
CA LYS A 329 -14.16 -12.52 12.87
C LYS A 329 -14.83 -12.52 14.26
N HIS A 330 -15.60 -11.49 14.60
CA HIS A 330 -16.31 -11.46 15.89
C HIS A 330 -17.35 -12.58 16.04
N GLN A 331 -18.06 -12.93 14.96
CA GLN A 331 -19.02 -14.05 15.00
C GLN A 331 -18.33 -15.42 15.09
N SER A 332 -17.16 -15.60 14.48
CA SER A 332 -16.42 -16.87 14.55
C SER A 332 -15.67 -17.08 15.88
N ILE A 333 -15.38 -16.02 16.62
CA ILE A 333 -14.78 -16.08 17.96
C ILE A 333 -15.85 -16.32 19.04
N ASN A 334 -17.03 -15.72 18.91
CA ASN A 334 -18.14 -15.91 19.87
C ASN A 334 -19.01 -17.15 19.60
N GLY A 335 -18.73 -17.89 18.52
CA GLY A 335 -19.40 -19.12 18.13
C GLY A 335 -18.62 -20.41 18.44
N LYS A 336 -17.58 -20.34 19.29
CA LYS A 336 -16.82 -21.50 19.78
C LYS A 336 -16.95 -21.66 21.28
#